data_AF-A0A661IPX5-F1
#
_entry.id   AF-A0A661IPX5-F1
#
_cell.length_a   1.000
_cell.length_b   1.000
_cell.length_c   1.000
_cell.angle_alpha   90.00
_cell.angle_beta   90.00
_cell.angle_gamma   90.00
#
_symmetry.space_group_name_H-M   'P 1'
#
loop_
_entity.id
_entity.type
_entity.pdbx_description
1 polymer ?
#
loop_
_entity_poly.entity_id
_entity_poly.type
_entity_poly.pdbx_seq_one_letter_code
_entity_poly.pdbx_strand_id
1 'polypeptide(L)'
;MERRGIDALKEIMARLRGEGGCPWDRKQTFESLKPFLIEEAYEVVEAIDRGDWEGLKEELGDLLFLIVFLAHIAQEKGLFDLEGVMEGVAGKIIRRHPHVFQHLKISSPEEVEA
;
A
#
# COMPACT_ATOMS: atom_id res chain seq x y z
N MET A 1 -21.35 -9.53 5.53
CA MET A 1 -20.35 -8.82 4.71
C MET A 1 -19.53 -9.88 3.99
N GLU A 2 -19.60 -9.95 2.66
CA GLU A 2 -18.94 -10.97 1.81
C GLU A 2 -17.73 -10.41 1.04
N ARG A 3 -17.14 -9.29 1.45
CA ARG A 3 -15.97 -8.72 0.75
C ARG A 3 -14.65 -9.25 1.33
N ARG A 4 -13.67 -9.43 0.46
CA ARG A 4 -12.33 -9.99 0.76
C ARG A 4 -11.24 -9.10 0.16
N GLY A 5 -10.02 -9.20 0.68
CA GLY A 5 -8.86 -8.49 0.14
C GLY A 5 -8.99 -6.98 0.26
N ILE A 6 -8.55 -6.25 -0.77
CA ILE A 6 -8.46 -4.79 -0.73
C ILE A 6 -9.81 -4.10 -0.52
N ASP A 7 -10.89 -4.67 -1.06
CA ASP A 7 -12.24 -4.11 -0.90
C ASP A 7 -12.70 -4.11 0.56
N ALA A 8 -12.31 -5.14 1.33
CA ALA A 8 -12.61 -5.19 2.76
C ALA A 8 -11.87 -4.07 3.51
N LEU A 9 -10.59 -3.81 3.17
CA LEU A 9 -9.81 -2.73 3.78
C LEU A 9 -10.39 -1.35 3.45
N LYS A 10 -10.83 -1.13 2.20
CA LYS A 10 -11.50 0.12 1.79
C LYS A 10 -12.77 0.37 2.61
N GLU A 11 -13.60 -0.66 2.81
CA GLU A 11 -14.81 -0.55 3.63
C GLU A 11 -14.51 -0.28 5.09
N ILE A 12 -13.54 -1.00 5.66
CA ILE A 12 -13.08 -0.79 7.04
C ILE A 12 -12.63 0.67 7.19
N MET A 13 -11.77 1.16 6.29
CA MET A 13 -11.27 2.54 6.34
C MET A 13 -12.41 3.57 6.24
N ALA A 14 -13.33 3.38 5.29
CA ALA A 14 -14.49 4.24 5.15
C ALA A 14 -15.38 4.24 6.41
N ARG A 15 -15.49 3.09 7.10
CA ARG A 15 -16.24 3.00 8.35
C ARG A 15 -15.51 3.67 9.52
N LEU A 16 -14.19 3.49 9.62
CA LEU A 16 -13.36 4.09 10.66
C LEU A 16 -13.35 5.62 10.55
N ARG A 17 -13.26 6.17 9.33
CA ARG A 17 -13.22 7.62 9.10
C ARG A 17 -14.58 8.29 8.85
N GLY A 18 -15.62 7.50 8.60
CA GLY A 18 -16.97 7.97 8.37
C GLY A 18 -17.66 8.53 9.62
N GLU A 19 -18.93 8.93 9.45
CA GLU A 19 -19.77 9.39 10.55
C GLU A 19 -19.99 8.27 11.59
N GLY A 20 -19.81 8.60 12.87
CA GLY A 20 -19.84 7.63 13.96
C GLY A 20 -18.65 6.67 13.99
N GLY A 21 -17.63 6.90 13.14
CA GLY A 21 -16.38 6.17 13.14
C GLY A 21 -15.44 6.52 14.30
N CYS A 22 -14.25 5.96 14.28
CA CYS A 22 -13.25 6.12 15.33
C CYS A 22 -12.73 7.58 15.38
N PRO A 23 -12.82 8.27 16.54
CA PRO A 23 -12.35 9.64 16.66
C PRO A 23 -10.84 9.80 16.39
N TRP A 24 -10.04 8.77 16.72
CA TRP A 24 -8.61 8.80 16.46
C TRP A 24 -8.31 8.68 14.97
N ASP A 25 -8.98 7.78 14.25
CA ASP A 25 -8.77 7.63 12.81
C ASP A 25 -9.18 8.89 12.07
N ARG A 26 -10.35 9.45 12.40
CA ARG A 26 -10.90 10.66 11.76
C ARG A 26 -10.00 11.89 11.86
N LYS A 27 -9.26 12.05 12.97
CA LYS A 27 -8.37 13.21 13.16
C LYS A 27 -7.03 13.10 12.43
N GLN A 28 -6.68 11.93 11.88
CA GLN A 28 -5.38 11.75 11.22
C GLN A 28 -5.28 12.55 9.93
N THR A 29 -4.07 13.03 9.65
CA THR A 29 -3.65 13.74 8.44
C THR A 29 -2.47 13.03 7.80
N PHE A 30 -2.05 13.47 6.61
CA PHE A 30 -0.82 12.97 6.00
C PHE A 30 0.39 13.15 6.92
N GLU A 31 0.49 14.28 7.62
CA GLU A 31 1.58 14.62 8.52
C GLU A 31 1.61 13.74 9.76
N SER A 32 0.45 13.48 10.37
CA SER A 32 0.39 12.66 11.58
C SER A 32 0.69 11.18 11.32
N LEU A 33 0.48 10.70 10.09
CA LEU A 33 0.73 9.31 9.69
C LEU A 33 2.18 9.01 9.27
N LYS A 34 3.00 10.04 8.99
CA LYS A 34 4.43 9.85 8.62
C LYS A 34 5.23 8.98 9.58
N PRO A 35 5.22 9.21 10.92
CA PRO A 35 6.03 8.40 11.82
C PRO A 35 5.61 6.93 11.80
N PHE A 36 4.30 6.64 11.78
CA PHE A 36 3.78 5.28 11.71
C PHE A 36 4.24 4.57 10.43
N LEU A 37 4.16 5.23 9.27
CA LEU A 37 4.67 4.64 8.01
C LEU A 37 6.14 4.25 8.07
N ILE A 38 6.95 5.04 8.79
CA ILE A 38 8.38 4.75 8.95
C ILE A 38 8.56 3.57 9.90
N GLU A 39 7.83 3.57 11.01
CA GLU A 39 7.83 2.49 12.02
C GLU A 39 7.48 1.13 11.39
N GLU A 40 6.33 1.02 10.72
CA GLU A 40 5.90 -0.22 10.06
C GLU A 40 6.91 -0.70 9.00
N ALA A 41 7.54 0.24 8.29
CA ALA A 41 8.59 -0.11 7.33
C ALA A 41 9.85 -0.67 8.01
N TYR A 42 10.20 -0.17 9.20
CA TYR A 42 11.28 -0.74 10.00
C TYR A 42 10.91 -2.10 10.60
N GLU A 43 9.66 -2.28 11.02
CA GLU A 43 9.18 -3.56 11.57
C GLU A 43 9.16 -4.66 10.48
N VAL A 44 8.75 -4.33 9.25
CA VAL A 44 8.91 -5.22 8.09
C VAL A 44 10.38 -5.64 7.91
N VAL A 45 11.33 -4.70 7.99
CA VAL A 45 12.76 -5.01 7.85
C VAL A 45 13.24 -5.89 9.01
N GLU A 46 12.85 -5.57 10.24
CA GLU A 46 13.20 -6.33 11.44
C GLU A 46 12.68 -7.78 11.37
N ALA A 47 11.45 -7.98 10.90
CA ALA A 47 10.88 -9.31 10.72
C ALA A 47 11.67 -10.14 9.69
N ILE A 48 12.10 -9.51 8.57
CA ILE A 48 12.97 -10.14 7.58
C ILE A 48 14.32 -10.54 8.20
N ASP A 49 14.97 -9.61 8.90
CA ASP A 49 16.30 -9.82 9.51
C ASP A 49 16.27 -10.95 10.55
N ARG A 50 15.14 -11.13 11.23
CA ARG A 50 14.93 -12.20 12.22
C ARG A 50 14.44 -13.51 11.63
N GLY A 51 14.05 -13.54 10.36
CA GLY A 51 13.39 -14.70 9.75
C GLY A 51 12.03 -15.00 10.38
N ASP A 52 11.36 -13.99 10.93
CA ASP A 52 10.02 -14.11 11.49
C ASP A 52 8.97 -13.95 10.39
N TRP A 53 8.55 -15.06 9.79
CA TRP A 53 7.66 -15.06 8.64
C TRP A 53 6.20 -14.74 8.99
N GLU A 54 5.76 -15.04 10.21
CA GLU A 54 4.43 -14.66 10.67
C GLU A 54 4.40 -13.17 11.01
N GLY A 55 5.43 -12.67 11.70
CA GLY A 55 5.61 -11.23 11.93
C GLY A 55 5.66 -10.46 10.61
N LEU A 56 6.46 -10.92 9.64
CA LEU A 56 6.54 -10.26 8.32
C LEU A 56 5.17 -10.11 7.65
N LYS A 57 4.31 -11.13 7.76
CA LYS A 57 2.97 -11.09 7.19
C LYS A 57 2.07 -10.08 7.90
N GLU A 58 2.21 -9.94 9.22
CA GLU A 58 1.52 -8.95 10.04
C GLU A 58 1.95 -7.54 9.64
N GLU A 59 3.26 -7.24 9.67
CA GLU A 59 3.78 -5.90 9.38
C GLU A 59 3.55 -5.46 7.92
N LEU A 60 3.57 -6.40 6.97
CA LEU A 60 3.16 -6.09 5.58
C LEU A 60 1.68 -5.71 5.49
N GLY A 61 0.85 -6.28 6.36
CA GLY A 61 -0.56 -5.93 6.49
C GLY A 61 -0.76 -4.52 7.05
N ASP A 62 -0.01 -4.16 8.08
CA ASP A 62 -0.10 -2.85 8.73
C ASP A 62 0.46 -1.73 7.85
N LEU A 63 1.59 -1.97 7.18
CA LEU A 63 2.10 -1.08 6.15
C LEU A 63 1.09 -0.89 5.00
N LEU A 64 0.43 -1.97 4.54
CA LEU A 64 -0.62 -1.89 3.53
C LEU A 64 -1.82 -1.09 4.04
N PHE A 65 -2.24 -1.28 5.29
CA PHE A 65 -3.33 -0.54 5.90
C PHE A 65 -3.04 0.97 5.93
N LEU A 66 -1.81 1.37 6.27
CA LEU A 66 -1.40 2.78 6.22
C LEU A 66 -1.42 3.36 4.80
N ILE A 67 -1.07 2.58 3.77
CA ILE A 67 -1.22 3.00 2.37
C ILE A 67 -2.70 3.25 2.02
N VAL A 68 -3.59 2.34 2.41
CA VAL A 68 -5.05 2.52 2.24
C VAL A 68 -5.55 3.76 3.00
N PHE A 69 -5.04 3.99 4.20
CA PHE A 69 -5.37 5.15 5.03
C PHE A 69 -5.01 6.46 4.31
N LEU A 70 -3.77 6.59 3.83
CA LEU A 70 -3.33 7.77 3.08
C LEU A 70 -4.15 7.98 1.81
N ALA A 71 -4.42 6.91 1.06
CA ALA A 71 -5.24 7.01 -0.15
C ALA A 71 -6.68 7.47 0.16
N HIS A 72 -7.25 7.03 1.29
CA HIS A 72 -8.57 7.50 1.73
C HIS A 72 -8.56 8.99 2.10
N ILE A 73 -7.54 9.47 2.83
CA ILE A 73 -7.39 10.91 3.13
C ILE A 73 -7.23 11.72 1.84
N ALA A 74 -6.48 11.21 0.85
CA ALA A 74 -6.33 11.86 -0.45
C ALA A 74 -7.68 11.94 -1.20
N GLN A 75 -8.49 10.89 -1.11
CA GLN A 75 -9.82 10.85 -1.71
C GLN A 75 -10.77 11.86 -1.05
N GLU A 76 -10.78 11.95 0.28
CA GLU A 76 -11.55 12.96 1.02
C GLU A 76 -11.19 14.40 0.60
N LYS A 77 -9.94 14.62 0.17
CA LYS A 77 -9.44 15.92 -0.30
C LYS A 77 -9.60 16.13 -1.81
N GLY A 78 -10.16 15.16 -2.55
CA GLY A 78 -10.32 15.24 -4.00
C GLY A 78 -9.00 15.22 -4.79
N LEU A 79 -7.94 14.60 -4.25
CA LEU A 79 -6.62 14.57 -4.88
C LEU A 79 -6.43 13.34 -5.77
N PHE A 80 -6.58 12.15 -5.20
CA PHE A 80 -6.52 10.84 -5.85
C PHE A 80 -7.12 9.78 -4.91
N ASP A 81 -7.35 8.57 -5.40
CA ASP A 81 -7.85 7.43 -4.63
C ASP A 81 -6.92 6.21 -4.71
N LEU A 82 -7.30 5.13 -4.04
CA LEU A 82 -6.50 3.91 -3.97
C LEU A 82 -6.38 3.23 -5.34
N GLU A 83 -7.44 3.25 -6.14
CA GLU A 83 -7.41 2.78 -7.53
C GLU A 83 -6.34 3.52 -8.34
N GLY A 84 -6.31 4.84 -8.30
CA GLY A 84 -5.29 5.64 -8.99
C GLY A 84 -3.86 5.33 -8.54
N VAL A 85 -3.65 5.04 -7.24
CA VAL A 85 -2.35 4.59 -6.71
C VAL A 85 -1.95 3.25 -7.33
N MET A 86 -2.86 2.27 -7.33
CA MET A 86 -2.62 0.92 -7.86
C MET A 86 -2.39 0.93 -9.37
N GLU A 87 -3.19 1.67 -10.13
CA GLU A 87 -3.02 1.83 -11.58
C GLU A 87 -1.69 2.50 -11.92
N GLY A 88 -1.32 3.54 -11.16
CA GLY A 88 -0.07 4.26 -11.32
C GLY A 88 1.15 3.35 -11.16
N VAL A 89 1.17 2.52 -10.10
CA VAL A 89 2.28 1.58 -9.87
C VAL A 89 2.26 0.43 -10.89
N ALA A 90 1.10 -0.16 -11.19
CA ALA A 90 0.99 -1.26 -12.15
C ALA A 90 1.48 -0.84 -13.54
N GLY A 91 1.00 0.30 -14.06
CA GLY A 91 1.44 0.84 -15.33
C GLY A 91 2.93 1.17 -15.35
N LYS A 92 3.47 1.70 -14.24
CA LYS A 92 4.92 1.97 -14.09
C LYS A 92 5.75 0.68 -14.15
N ILE A 93 5.33 -0.38 -13.45
CA ILE A 93 6.05 -1.65 -13.43
C ILE A 93 5.98 -2.34 -14.80
N ILE A 94 4.82 -2.38 -15.46
CA ILE A 94 4.68 -2.95 -16.81
C ILE A 94 5.62 -2.25 -17.81
N ARG A 95 5.66 -0.91 -17.80
CA ARG A 95 6.54 -0.15 -18.70
C ARG A 95 8.03 -0.38 -18.44
N ARG A 96 8.42 -0.64 -17.19
CA ARG A 96 9.82 -0.91 -16.80
C ARG A 96 10.27 -2.34 -17.08
N HIS A 97 9.34 -3.25 -17.37
CA HIS A 97 9.65 -4.66 -17.63
C HIS A 97 9.10 -5.12 -18.99
N PRO A 98 9.47 -4.46 -20.10
CA PRO A 98 8.96 -4.82 -21.43
C PRO A 98 9.31 -6.27 -21.82
N HIS A 99 10.40 -6.84 -21.29
CA HIS A 99 10.73 -8.26 -21.49
C HIS A 99 9.71 -9.23 -20.96
N VAL A 100 9.16 -8.93 -19.79
CA VAL A 100 8.16 -9.80 -19.16
C VAL A 100 6.82 -9.62 -19.86
N PHE A 101 6.45 -8.37 -20.19
CA PHE A 101 5.06 -8.03 -20.53
C PHE A 101 4.79 -7.73 -22.00
N GLN A 102 5.80 -7.60 -22.86
CA GLN A 102 5.63 -7.24 -24.29
C GLN A 102 6.17 -8.30 -25.28
N HIS A 103 6.44 -9.54 -24.82
CA HIS A 103 7.02 -10.60 -25.65
C HIS A 103 8.31 -10.19 -26.41
N LEU A 104 9.02 -9.18 -25.90
CA LEU A 104 10.36 -8.85 -26.38
C LEU A 104 11.35 -9.83 -25.74
N LYS A 105 12.06 -10.61 -26.56
CA LYS A 105 13.15 -11.46 -26.10
C LYS A 105 14.23 -10.56 -25.49
N ILE A 106 14.32 -10.55 -24.16
CA ILE A 106 15.49 -10.05 -23.44
C ILE A 106 16.37 -11.24 -23.11
N SER A 107 17.67 -11.05 -23.32
CA SER A 107 18.64 -12.15 -23.32
C SER A 107 19.52 -12.19 -22.07
N SER A 108 19.49 -11.14 -21.22
CA SER A 108 20.23 -11.14 -19.96
C SER A 108 19.70 -10.13 -18.91
N PRO A 109 20.01 -10.33 -17.62
CA PRO A 109 19.62 -9.44 -16.52
C PRO A 109 20.16 -8.00 -16.64
N GLU A 110 21.32 -7.81 -17.25
CA GLU A 110 21.98 -6.50 -17.41
C GLU A 110 21.19 -5.54 -18.32
N GLU A 111 20.30 -6.06 -19.18
CA GLU A 111 19.39 -5.25 -20.00
C GLU A 111 18.22 -4.64 -19.20
N VAL A 112 18.06 -5.00 -17.92
CA VAL A 112 16.95 -4.59 -17.05
C VAL A 112 17.37 -3.53 -16.02
N GLU A 113 18.66 -3.44 -15.68
CA GLU A 113 19.16 -2.58 -14.59
C GLU A 113 19.56 -1.16 -15.01
N ALA A 114 19.38 -0.77 -16.29
CA ALA A 114 19.67 0.56 -16.83
C ALA A 114 18.43 1.48 -16.88
#